data_AF-A0A6I3MI25-F1
#
_entry.id   AF-A0A6I3MI25-F1
#
_cell.length_a   1.000
_cell.length_b   1.000
_cell.length_c   1.000
_cell.angle_alpha   90.00
_cell.angle_beta   90.00
_cell.angle_gamma   90.00
#
_symmetry.space_group_name_H-M   'P 1'
#
loop_
_entity.id
_entity.type
_entity.pdbx_description
1 polymer ?
#
loop_
_entity_poly.entity_id
_entity_poly.type
_entity_poly.pdbx_seq_one_letter_code
_entity_poly.pdbx_strand_id
1 'polypeptide(L)'
;MNTQWVLLALKCGAIPRAAVAGPTRSLAQEGIAMLTRRSTIVSAVAAVLLTGSALSLMACTPSPTGTVPETTTEASAEGTTPAPEASAPAEAEYDTAAALTYLIEEEKLAHDVYVVLGDLWGAQVFSNIVGSETTHQELVAPLLSARGIDDPRSSDVGVFTDPDLQALYDELIARGSTSLEEAIRVGIAIEEKDLADLGAAIAAEDEADVISVLERLYVGSENHLASFERLA
;
A
#
# COMPACT_ATOMS: atom_id res chain seq x y z
N MET A 1 -3.10 -18.12 -8.45
CA MET A 1 -4.47 -17.57 -8.56
C MET A 1 -4.31 -16.07 -8.66
N ASN A 2 -4.33 -15.50 -9.87
CA ASN A 2 -5.49 -15.06 -10.67
C ASN A 2 -5.94 -13.63 -10.29
N THR A 3 -5.35 -12.67 -10.99
CA THR A 3 -5.68 -11.24 -11.08
C THR A 3 -7.03 -11.04 -11.78
N GLN A 4 -8.07 -10.63 -11.06
CA GLN A 4 -9.33 -10.13 -11.64
C GLN A 4 -10.24 -9.51 -10.59
N TRP A 5 -10.34 -8.18 -10.51
CA TRP A 5 -11.47 -7.34 -10.07
C TRP A 5 -11.09 -5.88 -10.45
N VAL A 6 -11.38 -5.26 -11.61
CA VAL A 6 -12.63 -4.79 -12.27
C VAL A 6 -13.52 -3.86 -11.42
N LEU A 7 -13.32 -2.54 -11.61
CA LEU A 7 -14.28 -1.45 -11.91
C LEU A 7 -15.75 -1.61 -11.43
N LEU A 8 -16.30 -0.64 -10.67
CA LEU A 8 -17.52 0.13 -11.05
C LEU A 8 -17.95 1.27 -10.06
N ALA A 9 -18.25 2.45 -10.63
CA ALA A 9 -19.16 3.55 -10.20
C ALA A 9 -18.75 4.45 -8.99
N LEU A 10 -18.94 5.78 -8.97
CA LEU A 10 -20.14 6.55 -9.30
C LEU A 10 -19.86 7.98 -9.85
N LYS A 11 -20.79 8.44 -10.70
CA LYS A 11 -21.03 9.84 -11.08
C LYS A 11 -21.67 10.62 -9.92
N CYS A 12 -21.25 11.86 -9.65
CA CYS A 12 -22.11 13.07 -9.56
C CYS A 12 -21.38 14.30 -9.00
N GLY A 13 -21.70 15.50 -9.55
CA GLY A 13 -21.70 16.75 -8.78
C GLY A 13 -20.57 17.75 -9.03
N ALA A 14 -20.61 18.48 -10.13
CA ALA A 14 -19.81 19.68 -10.35
C ALA A 14 -20.26 20.84 -9.44
N ILE A 15 -19.31 21.51 -8.76
CA ILE A 15 -19.51 22.82 -8.11
C ILE A 15 -18.44 23.78 -8.66
N PRO A 16 -18.80 24.95 -9.21
CA PRO A 16 -17.83 25.90 -9.75
C PRO A 16 -17.13 26.68 -8.62
N ARG A 17 -15.78 26.67 -8.63
CA ARG A 17 -14.96 27.48 -7.72
C ARG A 17 -14.67 28.84 -8.36
N ALA A 18 -15.11 29.91 -7.70
CA ALA A 18 -14.91 31.30 -8.12
C ALA A 18 -13.44 31.73 -7.98
N ALA A 19 -12.95 32.45 -9.01
CA ALA A 19 -11.64 33.07 -9.05
C ALA A 19 -11.61 34.37 -8.24
N VAL A 20 -10.56 34.57 -7.43
CA VAL A 20 -10.14 35.88 -6.94
C VAL A 20 -8.64 36.02 -7.16
N ALA A 21 -8.28 37.10 -7.85
CA ALA A 21 -6.94 37.43 -8.30
C ALA A 21 -6.29 38.52 -7.43
N GLY A 22 -4.97 38.36 -7.21
CA GLY A 22 -4.00 39.44 -7.02
C GLY A 22 -3.56 39.76 -5.58
N PRO A 23 -2.46 40.51 -5.37
CA PRO A 23 -1.51 41.05 -6.35
C PRO A 23 -0.07 40.49 -6.22
N THR A 24 0.65 40.61 -7.32
CA THR A 24 2.08 40.38 -7.48
C THR A 24 2.91 41.37 -6.68
N ARG A 25 3.94 40.88 -5.98
CA ARG A 25 5.09 41.70 -5.58
C ARG A 25 6.38 41.10 -6.08
N SER A 26 7.18 42.02 -6.61
CA SER A 26 8.42 41.87 -7.35
C SER A 26 9.61 42.14 -6.43
N LEU A 27 10.78 41.69 -6.89
CA LEU A 27 12.14 42.02 -6.48
C LEU A 27 12.67 41.28 -5.26
N ALA A 28 13.64 40.38 -5.46
CA ALA A 28 15.04 40.77 -5.46
C ALA A 28 15.92 39.54 -5.69
N GLN A 29 16.83 39.71 -6.63
CA GLN A 29 17.88 38.80 -7.01
C GLN A 29 19.08 39.03 -6.10
N GLU A 30 19.51 38.01 -5.36
CA GLU A 30 20.88 37.94 -4.85
C GLU A 30 21.45 36.56 -5.15
N GLY A 31 22.53 36.56 -5.93
CA GLY A 31 23.24 35.37 -6.35
C GLY A 31 24.14 34.85 -5.25
N ILE A 32 24.15 33.52 -5.09
CA ILE A 32 25.22 32.81 -4.41
C ILE A 32 25.71 31.74 -5.37
N ALA A 33 26.87 32.02 -5.97
CA ALA A 33 27.64 31.03 -6.68
C ALA A 33 28.25 30.06 -5.65
N MET A 34 27.86 28.78 -5.71
CA MET A 34 28.61 27.71 -5.07
C MET A 34 28.68 26.47 -5.98
N LEU A 35 29.88 26.30 -6.55
CA LEU A 35 30.56 25.05 -6.91
C LEU A 35 29.67 23.83 -7.28
N THR A 36 29.42 23.69 -8.57
CA THR A 36 29.00 22.42 -9.18
C THR A 36 30.18 21.43 -9.14
N ARG A 37 30.23 20.55 -8.13
CA ARG A 37 31.13 19.40 -8.14
C ARG A 37 30.55 18.36 -9.09
N ARG A 38 30.99 18.38 -10.35
CA ARG A 38 30.75 17.31 -11.33
C ARG A 38 31.43 16.04 -10.83
N SER A 39 30.68 15.20 -10.12
CA SER A 39 31.14 13.86 -9.74
C SER A 39 30.83 12.92 -10.92
N THR A 40 31.86 12.58 -11.68
CA THR A 40 31.80 11.53 -12.70
C THR A 40 31.99 10.20 -11.99
N ILE A 41 30.91 9.47 -11.74
CA ILE A 41 31.01 8.08 -11.31
C ILE A 41 31.11 7.22 -12.57
N VAL A 42 32.30 6.67 -12.75
CA VAL A 42 32.66 5.75 -13.83
C VAL A 42 31.88 4.45 -13.66
N SER A 43 31.10 4.09 -14.69
CA SER A 43 30.44 2.79 -14.81
C SER A 43 31.46 1.64 -14.72
N ALA A 44 31.25 0.72 -13.79
CA ALA A 44 31.85 -0.61 -13.84
C ALA A 44 30.75 -1.63 -14.18
N VAL A 45 30.61 -1.92 -15.48
CA VAL A 45 29.82 -3.03 -16.00
C VAL A 45 30.62 -4.30 -15.77
N ALA A 46 30.20 -5.14 -14.82
CA ALA A 46 30.70 -6.50 -14.66
C ALA A 46 29.75 -7.46 -15.39
N ALA A 47 30.08 -7.77 -16.64
CA ALA A 47 29.47 -8.85 -17.38
C ALA A 47 30.03 -10.20 -16.86
N VAL A 48 29.21 -10.99 -16.18
CA VAL A 48 29.53 -12.39 -15.88
C VAL A 48 28.67 -13.27 -16.78
N LEU A 49 29.35 -13.89 -17.75
CA LEU A 49 28.80 -14.87 -18.68
C LEU A 49 28.91 -16.28 -18.11
N LEU A 50 27.79 -17.00 -18.18
CA LEU A 50 27.62 -18.41 -18.55
C LEU A 50 28.31 -19.52 -17.74
N THR A 51 27.49 -20.28 -17.02
CA THR A 51 27.41 -21.77 -17.03
C THR A 51 25.99 -22.12 -16.54
N GLY A 52 25.10 -22.88 -17.19
CA GLY A 52 25.29 -24.10 -17.97
C GLY A 52 24.92 -25.32 -17.11
N SER A 53 23.83 -26.01 -17.48
CA SER A 53 23.42 -27.37 -17.04
C SER A 53 22.69 -27.48 -15.69
N ALA A 54 21.64 -28.29 -15.48
CA ALA A 54 21.09 -29.39 -16.26
C ALA A 54 19.57 -29.52 -16.07
N LEU A 55 18.90 -29.84 -17.16
CA LEU A 55 17.53 -30.33 -17.23
C LEU A 55 17.49 -31.76 -16.66
N SER A 56 16.64 -32.01 -15.66
CA SER A 56 16.28 -33.37 -15.25
C SER A 56 14.76 -33.49 -15.23
N LEU A 57 14.24 -34.09 -16.30
CA LEU A 57 12.89 -34.64 -16.37
C LEU A 57 12.96 -36.04 -15.75
N MET A 58 12.25 -36.28 -14.65
CA MET A 58 12.06 -37.63 -14.14
C MET A 58 10.57 -37.93 -13.95
N ALA A 59 10.17 -38.88 -14.78
CA ALA A 59 8.93 -39.64 -14.93
C ALA A 59 7.89 -39.66 -13.80
N CYS A 60 6.65 -39.58 -14.27
CA CYS A 60 5.40 -39.99 -13.63
C CYS A 60 5.38 -41.53 -13.43
N THR A 61 4.95 -42.01 -12.27
CA THR A 61 4.52 -43.41 -12.07
C THR A 61 3.27 -43.47 -11.21
N PRO A 62 2.15 -44.04 -11.68
CA PRO A 62 1.00 -44.34 -10.85
C PRO A 62 0.97 -45.81 -10.35
N SER A 63 0.54 -45.95 -9.08
CA SER A 63 -0.19 -47.07 -8.47
C SER A 63 0.48 -48.47 -8.33
N PRO A 64 0.16 -49.22 -7.26
CA PRO A 64 -1.03 -50.09 -7.34
C PRO A 64 -1.87 -50.22 -6.06
N THR A 65 -3.18 -50.25 -6.29
CA THR A 65 -4.18 -51.22 -5.81
C THR A 65 -3.94 -51.94 -4.47
N GLY A 66 -4.71 -51.55 -3.46
CA GLY A 66 -4.91 -52.30 -2.21
C GLY A 66 -6.39 -52.63 -1.99
N THR A 67 -6.67 -53.92 -1.92
CA THR A 67 -7.98 -54.59 -1.97
C THR A 67 -8.77 -54.50 -0.66
N VAL A 68 -10.09 -54.48 -0.81
CA VAL A 68 -11.13 -54.60 0.24
C VAL A 68 -11.11 -56.01 0.88
N PRO A 69 -11.54 -56.14 2.14
CA PRO A 69 -12.57 -57.15 2.40
C PRO A 69 -13.77 -56.59 3.18
N GLU A 70 -14.96 -56.98 2.71
CA GLU A 70 -16.23 -57.00 3.45
C GLU A 70 -16.10 -57.86 4.71
N THR A 71 -16.74 -57.44 5.80
CA THR A 71 -17.41 -58.35 6.73
C THR A 71 -18.61 -57.64 7.34
N THR A 72 -19.74 -58.35 7.31
CA THR A 72 -21.11 -57.95 7.65
C THR A 72 -21.46 -58.23 9.12
N THR A 73 -22.48 -57.50 9.61
CA THR A 73 -23.40 -57.81 10.75
C THR A 73 -22.81 -57.57 12.17
N GLU A 74 -23.51 -57.04 13.18
CA GLU A 74 -24.96 -56.98 13.48
C GLU A 74 -25.24 -55.89 14.56
N ALA A 75 -26.52 -55.73 14.88
CA ALA A 75 -27.20 -54.56 15.44
C ALA A 75 -27.08 -54.28 16.96
N SER A 76 -27.60 -53.09 17.30
CA SER A 76 -28.32 -52.70 18.53
C SER A 76 -27.52 -51.95 19.61
N ALA A 77 -27.77 -50.64 19.74
CA ALA A 77 -28.53 -50.10 20.87
C ALA A 77 -28.72 -48.58 20.74
N GLU A 78 -29.92 -48.18 21.12
CA GLU A 78 -30.50 -46.85 21.19
C GLU A 78 -29.72 -45.89 22.10
N GLY A 79 -29.56 -44.64 21.68
CA GLY A 79 -28.88 -43.60 22.46
C GLY A 79 -29.00 -42.24 21.79
N THR A 80 -30.19 -41.64 21.83
CA THR A 80 -30.41 -40.24 21.44
C THR A 80 -29.54 -39.33 22.30
N THR A 81 -28.44 -38.86 21.71
CA THR A 81 -27.61 -37.77 22.22
C THR A 81 -27.73 -36.64 21.20
N PRO A 82 -28.06 -35.41 21.60
CA PRO A 82 -28.09 -34.29 20.67
C PRO A 82 -26.71 -34.10 20.06
N ALA A 83 -26.65 -33.97 18.74
CA ALA A 83 -25.43 -33.67 18.01
C ALA A 83 -24.81 -32.38 18.57
N PRO A 84 -23.48 -32.33 18.79
CA PRO A 84 -22.84 -31.06 19.04
C PRO A 84 -23.02 -30.22 17.76
N GLU A 85 -23.70 -29.09 17.90
CA GLU A 85 -23.71 -28.05 16.88
C GLU A 85 -22.26 -27.77 16.50
N ALA A 86 -21.93 -28.01 15.24
CA ALA A 86 -20.65 -27.62 14.68
C ALA A 86 -20.57 -26.10 14.77
N SER A 87 -19.86 -25.59 15.78
CA SER A 87 -19.51 -24.19 15.86
C SER A 87 -18.82 -23.82 14.55
N ALA A 88 -19.38 -22.85 13.83
CA ALA A 88 -18.72 -22.23 12.71
C ALA A 88 -17.31 -21.80 13.15
N PRO A 89 -16.29 -21.92 12.28
CA PRO A 89 -14.97 -21.39 12.60
C PRO A 89 -15.14 -19.92 12.95
N ALA A 90 -14.72 -19.52 14.15
CA ALA A 90 -14.65 -18.12 14.52
C ALA A 90 -13.78 -17.42 13.46
N GLU A 91 -14.35 -16.42 12.79
CA GLU A 91 -13.57 -15.53 11.94
C GLU A 91 -12.47 -14.92 12.81
N ALA A 92 -11.24 -14.83 12.26
CA ALA A 92 -10.15 -14.23 12.99
C ALA A 92 -10.53 -12.79 13.36
N GLU A 93 -10.39 -12.45 14.64
CA GLU A 93 -10.66 -11.11 15.16
C GLU A 93 -9.72 -10.11 14.48
N TYR A 94 -10.24 -8.94 14.11
CA TYR A 94 -9.47 -7.86 13.51
C TYR A 94 -8.55 -7.25 14.57
N ASP A 95 -7.27 -7.05 14.24
CA ASP A 95 -6.29 -6.45 15.14
C ASP A 95 -6.11 -4.97 14.82
N THR A 96 -6.90 -4.12 15.48
CA THR A 96 -6.84 -2.66 15.36
C THR A 96 -5.45 -2.10 15.64
N ALA A 97 -4.70 -2.69 16.58
CA ALA A 97 -3.37 -2.20 16.93
C ALA A 97 -2.36 -2.45 15.80
N ALA A 98 -2.36 -3.66 15.23
CA ALA A 98 -1.55 -3.98 14.07
C ALA A 98 -1.94 -3.12 12.85
N ALA A 99 -3.24 -2.96 12.61
CA ALA A 99 -3.74 -2.16 11.48
C ALA A 99 -3.34 -0.69 11.58
N LEU A 100 -3.46 -0.05 12.74
CA LEU A 100 -3.04 1.33 12.94
C LEU A 100 -1.52 1.52 12.81
N THR A 101 -0.74 0.54 13.28
CA THR A 101 0.73 0.54 13.15
C THR A 101 1.14 0.47 11.68
N TYR A 102 0.50 -0.39 10.89
CA TYR A 102 0.74 -0.50 9.46
C TYR A 102 0.29 0.77 8.71
N LEU A 103 -0.93 1.24 8.98
CA LEU A 103 -1.52 2.41 8.31
C LEU A 103 -0.65 3.66 8.45
N ILE A 104 -0.14 3.96 9.66
CA ILE A 104 0.67 5.18 9.83
C ILE A 104 2.00 5.12 9.06
N GLU A 105 2.58 3.93 8.87
CA GLU A 105 3.77 3.76 8.03
C GLU A 105 3.42 3.75 6.53
N GLU A 106 2.24 3.28 6.13
CA GLU A 106 1.75 3.35 4.75
C GLU A 106 1.53 4.80 4.29
N GLU A 107 0.90 5.63 5.13
CA GLU A 107 0.75 7.07 4.90
C GLU A 107 2.11 7.79 4.84
N LYS A 108 3.08 7.32 5.64
CA LYS A 108 4.48 7.79 5.53
C LYS A 108 5.13 7.35 4.22
N LEU A 109 4.83 6.16 3.71
CA LEU A 109 5.34 5.68 2.43
C LEU A 109 4.84 6.55 1.28
N ALA A 110 3.55 6.87 1.25
CA ALA A 110 2.98 7.80 0.28
C ALA A 110 3.69 9.16 0.35
N HIS A 111 3.78 9.73 1.56
CA HIS A 111 4.50 10.99 1.80
C HIS A 111 5.94 10.97 1.25
N ASP A 112 6.73 9.97 1.65
CA ASP A 112 8.16 9.92 1.32
C ASP A 112 8.39 9.69 -0.17
N VAL A 113 7.58 8.84 -0.81
CA VAL A 113 7.64 8.66 -2.27
C VAL A 113 7.31 9.97 -2.98
N TYR A 114 6.30 10.72 -2.53
CA TYR A 114 5.91 11.98 -3.15
C TYR A 114 6.93 13.10 -2.92
N VAL A 115 7.60 13.12 -1.77
CA VAL A 115 8.76 14.01 -1.55
C VAL A 115 9.85 13.71 -2.57
N VAL A 116 10.29 12.45 -2.67
CA VAL A 116 11.43 12.09 -3.53
C VAL A 116 11.12 12.25 -5.02
N LEU A 117 9.98 11.77 -5.48
CA LEU A 117 9.60 11.87 -6.90
C LEU A 117 9.18 13.31 -7.28
N GLY A 118 8.61 14.06 -6.33
CA GLY A 118 8.33 15.48 -6.48
C GLY A 118 9.61 16.30 -6.70
N ASP A 119 10.64 16.06 -5.88
CA ASP A 119 11.95 16.71 -6.02
C ASP A 119 12.66 16.32 -7.32
N LEU A 120 12.57 15.05 -7.73
CA LEU A 120 13.22 14.55 -8.94
C LEU A 120 12.61 15.14 -10.22
N TRP A 121 11.28 15.19 -10.29
CA TRP A 121 10.58 15.53 -11.53
C TRP A 121 10.00 16.95 -11.56
N GLY A 122 9.83 17.60 -10.40
CA GLY A 122 9.24 18.93 -10.29
C GLY A 122 7.75 19.00 -10.68
N ALA A 123 7.05 17.86 -10.72
CA ALA A 123 5.64 17.82 -11.06
C ALA A 123 4.79 18.24 -9.86
N GLN A 124 3.98 19.29 -10.04
CA GLN A 124 3.23 19.95 -8.97
C GLN A 124 2.29 19.00 -8.21
N VAL A 125 1.78 17.95 -8.87
CA VAL A 125 0.87 16.97 -8.25
C VAL A 125 1.46 16.37 -6.98
N PHE A 126 2.72 15.96 -6.98
CA PHE A 126 3.39 15.39 -5.80
C PHE A 126 3.46 16.41 -4.66
N SER A 127 3.98 17.61 -4.94
CA SER A 127 4.12 18.66 -3.92
C SER A 127 2.79 19.16 -3.35
N ASN A 128 1.69 19.05 -4.09
CA ASN A 128 0.36 19.40 -3.61
C ASN A 128 -0.21 18.36 -2.64
N ILE A 129 0.20 17.10 -2.78
CA ILE A 129 -0.35 15.96 -2.04
C ILE A 129 0.45 15.68 -0.77
N VAL A 130 1.77 15.92 -0.74
CA VAL A 130 2.64 15.71 0.44
C VAL A 130 2.07 16.30 1.75
N GLY A 131 1.44 17.49 1.69
CA GLY A 131 0.81 18.10 2.88
C GLY A 131 -0.44 17.35 3.37
N SER A 132 -1.16 16.70 2.47
CA SER A 132 -2.27 15.80 2.79
C SER A 132 -1.76 14.54 3.49
N GLU A 133 -0.71 13.90 2.98
CA GLU A 133 -0.12 12.70 3.61
C GLU A 133 0.42 13.00 5.01
N THR A 134 0.98 14.21 5.21
CA THR A 134 1.35 14.66 6.56
C THR A 134 0.12 14.73 7.47
N THR A 135 -0.99 15.29 6.96
CA THR A 135 -2.25 15.39 7.70
C THR A 135 -2.83 14.01 8.02
N HIS A 136 -2.75 13.05 7.09
CA HIS A 136 -3.21 11.68 7.32
C HIS A 136 -2.43 11.03 8.48
N GLN A 137 -1.10 11.12 8.47
CA GLN A 137 -0.28 10.64 9.57
C GLN A 137 -0.62 11.33 10.91
N GLU A 138 -0.88 12.64 10.89
CA GLU A 138 -1.30 13.41 12.07
C GLU A 138 -2.71 13.03 12.59
N LEU A 139 -3.58 12.49 11.73
CA LEU A 139 -4.89 11.95 12.13
C LEU A 139 -4.76 10.58 12.79
N VAL A 140 -3.80 9.75 12.33
CA VAL A 140 -3.59 8.39 12.84
C VAL A 140 -2.80 8.40 14.15
N ALA A 141 -1.79 9.25 14.31
CA ALA A 141 -0.91 9.28 15.50
C ALA A 141 -1.66 9.38 16.86
N PRO A 142 -2.72 10.19 17.01
CA PRO A 142 -3.51 10.22 18.24
C PRO A 142 -4.21 8.90 18.56
N LEU A 143 -4.60 8.11 17.56
CA LEU A 143 -5.23 6.80 17.75
C LEU A 143 -4.24 5.79 18.33
N LEU A 144 -2.98 5.81 17.88
CA LEU A 144 -1.90 5.01 18.44
C LEU A 144 -1.66 5.41 19.90
N SER A 145 -1.49 6.72 20.16
CA SER A 145 -1.24 7.23 21.50
C SER A 145 -2.37 6.89 22.48
N ALA A 146 -3.63 6.95 22.05
CA ALA A 146 -4.79 6.61 22.89
C ALA A 146 -4.82 5.12 23.29
N ARG A 147 -4.25 4.25 22.47
CA ARG A 147 -4.16 2.80 22.67
C ARG A 147 -2.82 2.35 23.28
N GLY A 148 -1.91 3.28 23.57
CA GLY A 148 -0.59 2.97 24.14
C GLY A 148 0.33 2.24 23.16
N ILE A 149 0.12 2.43 21.85
CA ILE A 149 0.93 1.88 20.76
C ILE A 149 2.06 2.87 20.48
N ASP A 150 3.29 2.36 20.39
CA ASP A 150 4.44 3.18 20.00
C ASP A 150 4.34 3.54 18.51
N ASP A 151 4.66 4.79 18.16
CA ASP A 151 4.73 5.24 16.76
C ASP A 151 5.95 4.59 16.07
N PRO A 152 5.76 3.74 15.05
CA PRO A 152 6.85 2.99 14.41
C PRO A 152 7.68 3.85 13.45
N ARG A 153 7.21 5.06 13.11
CA ARG A 153 7.80 5.86 12.05
C ARG A 153 9.20 6.33 12.40
N SER A 154 10.12 6.15 11.46
CA SER A 154 11.39 6.89 11.43
C SER A 154 11.17 8.35 11.03
N SER A 155 12.02 9.26 11.50
CA SER A 155 12.07 10.64 11.00
C SER A 155 12.77 10.77 9.65
N ASP A 156 13.50 9.72 9.22
CA ASP A 156 14.26 9.71 7.99
C ASP A 156 13.38 9.29 6.80
N VAL A 157 13.50 10.04 5.70
CA VAL A 157 12.81 9.73 4.44
C VAL A 157 13.27 8.38 3.91
N GLY A 158 12.31 7.52 3.58
CA GLY A 158 12.57 6.21 3.00
C GLY A 158 13.00 5.13 3.98
N VAL A 159 12.88 5.36 5.29
CA VAL A 159 13.16 4.38 6.35
C VAL A 159 11.85 3.94 7.00
N PHE A 160 11.60 2.63 6.99
CA PHE A 160 10.39 2.00 7.55
C PHE A 160 10.77 0.87 8.51
N THR A 161 9.97 0.72 9.56
CA THR A 161 10.11 -0.38 10.52
C THR A 161 9.53 -1.66 9.95
N ASP A 162 8.38 -1.56 9.28
CA ASP A 162 7.80 -2.66 8.51
C ASP A 162 8.68 -3.01 7.28
N PRO A 163 9.17 -4.26 7.17
CA PRO A 163 10.08 -4.66 6.09
C PRO A 163 9.39 -4.76 4.72
N ASP A 164 8.07 -5.00 4.66
CA ASP A 164 7.32 -5.07 3.42
C ASP A 164 7.09 -3.66 2.88
N LEU A 165 6.80 -2.68 3.75
CA LEU A 165 6.76 -1.26 3.37
C LEU A 165 8.13 -0.73 2.95
N GLN A 166 9.21 -1.15 3.62
CA GLN A 166 10.56 -0.79 3.17
C GLN A 166 10.85 -1.30 1.75
N ALA A 167 10.52 -2.56 1.47
CA ALA A 167 10.71 -3.15 0.14
C ALA A 167 9.82 -2.47 -0.92
N LEU A 168 8.57 -2.15 -0.56
CA LEU A 168 7.65 -1.44 -1.44
C LEU A 168 8.17 -0.04 -1.77
N TYR A 169 8.65 0.71 -0.77
CA TYR A 169 9.27 2.02 -1.00
C TYR A 169 10.43 1.93 -2.00
N ASP A 170 11.36 0.99 -1.80
CA ASP A 170 12.51 0.80 -2.68
C ASP A 170 12.08 0.49 -4.13
N GLU A 171 11.05 -0.35 -4.30
CA GLU A 171 10.46 -0.67 -5.61
C GLU A 171 9.85 0.57 -6.27
N LEU A 172 9.02 1.31 -5.55
CA LEU A 172 8.29 2.47 -6.07
C LEU A 172 9.26 3.61 -6.45
N ILE A 173 10.30 3.85 -5.66
CA ILE A 173 11.36 4.81 -6.00
C ILE A 173 12.11 4.35 -7.25
N ALA A 174 12.52 3.09 -7.32
CA ALA A 174 13.24 2.56 -8.48
C ALA A 174 12.42 2.72 -9.77
N ARG A 175 11.12 2.38 -9.71
CA ARG A 175 10.18 2.52 -10.83
C ARG A 175 9.91 3.97 -11.19
N GLY A 176 9.52 4.80 -10.22
CA GLY A 176 9.16 6.19 -10.42
C GLY A 176 10.33 7.07 -10.87
N SER A 177 11.56 6.65 -10.59
CA SER A 177 12.76 7.35 -11.04
C SER A 177 13.11 7.11 -12.52
N THR A 178 12.42 6.21 -13.21
CA THR A 178 12.72 5.91 -14.62
C THR A 178 12.21 6.99 -15.59
N SER A 179 11.04 7.56 -15.32
CA SER A 179 10.42 8.63 -16.11
C SER A 179 9.31 9.31 -15.30
N LEU A 180 8.97 10.55 -15.66
CA LEU A 180 7.80 11.23 -15.07
C LEU A 180 6.51 10.42 -15.28
N GLU A 181 6.36 9.75 -16.41
CA GLU A 181 5.20 8.91 -16.71
C GLU A 181 5.08 7.74 -15.71
N GLU A 182 6.19 7.05 -15.43
CA GLU A 182 6.21 6.00 -14.39
C GLU A 182 6.04 6.58 -12.99
N ALA A 183 6.53 7.79 -12.71
CA ALA A 183 6.28 8.45 -11.43
C ALA A 183 4.78 8.71 -11.20
N ILE A 184 4.06 9.19 -12.22
CA ILE A 184 2.59 9.37 -12.14
C ILE A 184 1.90 8.02 -11.91
N ARG A 185 2.33 6.95 -12.59
CA ARG A 185 1.79 5.60 -12.36
C ARG A 185 2.11 5.04 -10.98
N VAL A 186 3.25 5.41 -10.39
CA VAL A 186 3.58 5.09 -8.99
C VAL A 186 2.60 5.78 -8.06
N GLY A 187 2.29 7.06 -8.28
CA GLY A 187 1.24 7.77 -7.54
C GLY A 187 -0.11 7.04 -7.62
N ILE A 188 -0.57 6.69 -8.83
CA ILE A 188 -1.80 5.90 -9.00
C ILE A 188 -1.75 4.59 -8.21
N ALA A 189 -0.65 3.84 -8.31
CA ALA A 189 -0.53 2.54 -7.65
C ALA A 189 -0.54 2.65 -6.11
N ILE A 190 0.03 3.71 -5.54
CA ILE A 190 -0.04 3.98 -4.10
C ILE A 190 -1.49 4.23 -3.70
N GLU A 191 -2.19 5.14 -4.38
CA GLU A 191 -3.56 5.51 -4.00
C GLU A 191 -4.58 4.37 -4.22
N GLU A 192 -4.39 3.54 -5.25
CA GLU A 192 -5.22 2.35 -5.45
C GLU A 192 -5.03 1.33 -4.32
N LYS A 193 -3.78 1.17 -3.85
CA LYS A 193 -3.47 0.28 -2.73
C LYS A 193 -4.08 0.82 -1.44
N ASP A 194 -3.86 2.09 -1.15
CA ASP A 194 -4.35 2.75 0.05
C ASP A 194 -5.89 2.69 0.15
N LEU A 195 -6.61 2.97 -0.95
CA LEU A 195 -8.06 2.79 -1.00
C LEU A 195 -8.51 1.34 -0.74
N ALA A 196 -7.77 0.36 -1.25
CA ALA A 196 -8.10 -1.05 -1.03
C ALA A 196 -7.93 -1.43 0.45
N ASP A 197 -6.83 -1.00 1.07
CA ASP A 197 -6.51 -1.32 2.46
C ASP A 197 -7.40 -0.57 3.45
N LEU A 198 -7.65 0.73 3.22
CA LEU A 198 -8.62 1.51 3.98
C LEU A 198 -10.03 0.94 3.86
N GLY A 199 -10.45 0.54 2.66
CA GLY A 199 -11.76 -0.09 2.45
C GLY A 199 -11.92 -1.41 3.20
N ALA A 200 -10.85 -2.22 3.25
CA ALA A 200 -10.83 -3.45 4.03
C ALA A 200 -10.85 -3.17 5.55
N ALA A 201 -10.07 -2.20 6.01
CA ALA A 201 -10.02 -1.79 7.42
C ALA A 201 -11.38 -1.26 7.90
N ILE A 202 -12.04 -0.39 7.13
CA ILE A 202 -13.39 0.14 7.45
C ILE A 202 -14.42 -0.98 7.60
N ALA A 203 -14.32 -2.04 6.79
CA ALA A 203 -15.26 -3.15 6.84
C ALA A 203 -15.05 -4.09 8.04
N ALA A 204 -13.84 -4.12 8.60
CA ALA A 204 -13.45 -5.04 9.67
C ALA A 204 -13.37 -4.39 11.06
N GLU A 205 -13.15 -3.08 11.12
CA GLU A 205 -13.04 -2.29 12.34
C GLU A 205 -14.40 -2.09 13.04
N ASP A 206 -14.39 -2.07 14.38
CA ASP A 206 -15.57 -1.81 15.21
C ASP A 206 -15.45 -0.57 16.10
N GLU A 207 -14.24 -0.01 16.23
CA GLU A 207 -13.96 1.21 17.00
C GLU A 207 -14.36 2.47 16.21
N ALA A 208 -15.42 3.15 16.67
CA ALA A 208 -16.01 4.28 15.95
C ALA A 208 -15.07 5.49 15.72
N ASP A 209 -14.11 5.72 16.62
CA ASP A 209 -13.09 6.76 16.46
C ASP A 209 -12.09 6.41 15.34
N VAL A 210 -11.71 5.12 15.23
CA VAL A 210 -10.84 4.62 14.16
C VAL A 210 -11.55 4.69 12.81
N ILE A 211 -12.77 4.16 12.70
CA ILE A 211 -13.58 4.21 11.47
C ILE A 211 -13.70 5.65 10.96
N SER A 212 -13.95 6.61 11.86
CA SER A 212 -14.07 8.03 11.51
C SER A 212 -12.77 8.61 10.92
N VAL A 213 -11.60 8.11 11.30
CA VAL A 213 -10.32 8.51 10.70
C VAL A 213 -10.11 7.80 9.38
N LEU A 214 -10.33 6.48 9.31
CA LEU A 214 -10.20 5.69 8.08
C LEU A 214 -11.06 6.26 6.94
N GLU A 215 -12.31 6.64 7.20
CA GLU A 215 -13.20 7.25 6.19
C GLU A 215 -12.68 8.61 5.70
N ARG A 216 -11.99 9.38 6.56
CA ARG A 216 -11.40 10.67 6.15
C ARG A 216 -10.18 10.46 5.25
N LEU A 217 -9.32 9.51 5.60
CA LEU A 217 -8.18 9.10 4.79
C LEU A 217 -8.67 8.59 3.43
N TYR A 218 -9.68 7.71 3.42
CA TYR A 218 -10.24 7.14 2.19
C TYR A 218 -10.70 8.22 1.21
N VAL A 219 -11.42 9.24 1.69
CA VAL A 219 -11.84 10.38 0.84
C VAL A 219 -10.63 11.22 0.38
N GLY A 220 -9.59 11.33 1.20
CA GLY A 220 -8.31 11.93 0.82
C GLY A 220 -7.69 11.21 -0.38
N SER A 221 -7.50 9.90 -0.26
CA SER A 221 -6.88 9.02 -1.26
C SER A 221 -7.68 8.97 -2.56
N GLU A 222 -9.03 9.03 -2.51
CA GLU A 222 -9.86 9.20 -3.72
C GLU A 222 -9.51 10.48 -4.49
N ASN A 223 -9.27 11.58 -3.78
CA ASN A 223 -8.93 12.86 -4.40
C ASN A 223 -7.50 12.85 -4.95
N HIS A 224 -6.58 12.16 -4.29
CA HIS A 224 -5.20 11.98 -4.75
C HIS A 224 -5.15 11.12 -6.00
N LEU A 225 -5.83 9.95 -5.99
CA LEU A 225 -5.95 9.07 -7.15
C LEU A 225 -6.48 9.83 -8.35
N ALA A 226 -7.62 10.51 -8.19
CA ALA A 226 -8.20 11.32 -9.25
C ALA A 226 -7.23 12.42 -9.74
N SER A 227 -6.30 12.89 -8.90
CA SER A 227 -5.30 13.89 -9.28
C SER A 227 -4.17 13.31 -10.12
N PHE A 228 -3.70 12.11 -9.81
CA PHE A 228 -2.73 11.40 -10.65
C PHE A 228 -3.35 10.93 -11.97
N GLU A 229 -4.56 10.38 -11.96
CA GLU A 229 -5.24 9.90 -13.16
C GLU A 229 -5.47 11.00 -14.21
N ARG A 230 -5.62 12.26 -13.80
CA ARG A 230 -5.73 13.41 -14.73
C ARG A 230 -4.45 13.69 -15.51
N LEU A 231 -3.32 13.11 -15.11
CA LEU A 231 -2.00 13.32 -15.70
C LEU A 231 -1.47 12.08 -16.44
N ALA A 232 -2.16 10.94 -16.34
CA ALA A 232 -1.76 9.66 -16.91
C ALA A 232 -2.17 9.49 -18.39
#